data_AF-A0A1H4XAB2-F1
#
_entry.id   AF-A0A1H4XAB2-F1
#
_cell.length_a   1.000
_cell.length_b   1.000
_cell.length_c   1.000
_cell.angle_alpha   90.00
_cell.angle_beta   90.00
_cell.angle_gamma   90.00
#
_symmetry.space_group_name_H-M   'P 1'
#
loop_
_entity.id
_entity.type
_entity.pdbx_description
1 polymer ?
#
loop_
_entity_poly.entity_id
_entity_poly.type
_entity_poly.pdbx_seq_one_letter_code
_entity_poly.pdbx_strand_id
1 'polypeptide(L)'
;MPDQTLPTYTTLHQLVELIEQGPPVFVRWSRGPQADLEGSAASRDGLTGTKLPGLSANPLVFEEWAKDLPTTLWVARRLCDYIHLRDDDQGPADVHPWVLKGEESGRGPDNEPLVRDVEPVAWIAESVIAEAEDVVARQRGEWGPLHRPARFGRGEKG
;
A
#
# COMPACT_ATOMS: atom_id res chain seq x y z
N MET A 1 -21.50 -10.97 -4.02
CA MET A 1 -21.27 -10.84 -2.56
C MET A 1 -22.10 -9.67 -2.09
N PRO A 2 -22.77 -9.72 -0.92
CA PRO A 2 -23.58 -8.60 -0.49
C PRO A 2 -22.71 -7.36 -0.33
N ASP A 3 -23.33 -6.22 -0.58
CA ASP A 3 -22.89 -4.84 -0.54
C ASP A 3 -22.36 -4.46 0.85
N GLN A 4 -21.27 -5.10 1.28
CA GLN A 4 -20.62 -4.80 2.54
C GLN A 4 -19.91 -3.47 2.37
N THR A 5 -20.49 -2.43 2.96
CA THR A 5 -19.83 -1.14 3.12
C THR A 5 -18.57 -1.38 3.93
N LEU A 6 -17.42 -1.39 3.25
CA LEU A 6 -16.13 -1.58 3.90
C LEU A 6 -15.90 -0.41 4.87
N PRO A 7 -15.43 -0.69 6.10
CA PRO A 7 -15.03 0.37 7.01
C PRO A 7 -13.93 1.21 6.38
N THR A 8 -13.84 2.47 6.79
CA THR A 8 -12.74 3.36 6.42
C THR A 8 -11.90 3.65 7.64
N TYR A 9 -10.61 3.32 7.60
CA TYR A 9 -9.66 3.76 8.60
C TYR A 9 -9.28 5.21 8.36
N THR A 10 -9.35 6.01 9.42
CA THR A 10 -9.16 7.46 9.40
C THR A 10 -7.93 7.90 10.18
N THR A 11 -7.33 7.01 10.96
CA THR A 11 -6.05 7.23 11.64
C THR A 11 -5.06 6.10 11.36
N LEU A 12 -3.77 6.41 11.37
CA LEU A 12 -2.70 5.41 11.21
C LEU A 12 -2.71 4.39 12.35
N HIS A 13 -3.15 4.81 13.54
CA HIS A 13 -3.27 3.93 14.70
C HIS A 13 -4.21 2.74 14.43
N GLN A 14 -5.33 2.95 13.74
CA GLN A 14 -6.26 1.86 13.41
C GLN A 14 -5.62 0.78 12.52
N LEU A 15 -4.74 1.18 11.58
CA LEU A 15 -3.97 0.22 10.78
C LEU A 15 -2.93 -0.51 11.62
N VAL A 16 -2.27 0.18 12.55
CA VAL A 16 -1.34 -0.43 13.50
C VAL A 16 -2.03 -1.49 14.34
N GLU A 17 -3.20 -1.17 14.93
CA GLU A 17 -4.00 -2.13 15.69
C GLU A 17 -4.41 -3.35 14.85
N LEU A 18 -4.83 -3.13 13.60
CA LEU A 18 -5.16 -4.22 12.67
C LEU A 18 -3.99 -5.17 12.45
N ILE A 19 -2.77 -4.64 12.32
CA ILE A 19 -1.59 -5.45 12.02
C ILE A 19 -1.07 -6.17 13.26
N GLU A 20 -1.12 -5.53 14.43
CA GLU A 20 -0.65 -6.14 15.68
C GLU A 20 -1.58 -7.24 16.20
N GLN A 21 -2.87 -7.14 15.93
CA GLN A 21 -3.89 -8.03 16.49
C GLN A 21 -4.57 -8.92 15.44
N GLY A 22 -4.40 -8.60 14.16
CA GLY A 22 -5.11 -9.22 13.06
C GLY A 22 -4.26 -10.18 12.22
N PRO A 23 -4.88 -10.79 11.21
CA PRO A 23 -4.17 -11.63 10.25
C PRO A 23 -3.25 -10.81 9.35
N PRO A 24 -2.30 -11.46 8.66
CA PRO A 24 -1.57 -10.87 7.55
C PRO A 24 -2.47 -10.12 6.56
N VAL A 25 -2.14 -8.87 6.29
CA VAL A 25 -2.85 -8.00 5.34
C VAL A 25 -1.88 -7.30 4.40
N PHE A 26 -2.42 -6.87 3.27
CA PHE A 26 -1.72 -6.10 2.25
C PHE A 26 -2.42 -4.76 2.04
N VAL A 27 -1.69 -3.77 1.54
CA VAL A 27 -2.23 -2.53 1.01
C VAL A 27 -2.12 -2.51 -0.51
N ARG A 28 -3.20 -2.11 -1.17
CA ARG A 28 -3.24 -1.89 -2.61
C ARG A 28 -3.68 -0.47 -2.91
N TRP A 29 -3.02 0.14 -3.88
CA TRP A 29 -3.42 1.42 -4.47
C TRP A 29 -4.10 1.13 -5.80
N SER A 30 -5.38 1.46 -5.91
CA SER A 30 -6.16 1.29 -7.15
C SER A 30 -7.43 2.13 -7.10
N ARG A 31 -8.30 2.00 -8.12
CA ARG A 31 -9.65 2.59 -8.12
C ARG A 31 -10.58 2.00 -7.06
N GLY A 32 -10.15 0.92 -6.42
CA GLY A 32 -10.87 0.28 -5.34
C GLY A 32 -11.16 -1.20 -5.56
N PRO A 33 -11.67 -1.85 -4.50
CA PRO A 33 -11.97 -3.28 -4.51
C PRO A 33 -12.94 -3.69 -5.62
N GLN A 34 -14.00 -2.92 -5.86
CA GLN A 34 -15.00 -3.25 -6.87
C GLN A 34 -14.38 -3.31 -8.26
N ALA A 35 -13.63 -2.27 -8.64
CA ALA A 35 -12.97 -2.19 -9.95
C ALA A 35 -11.97 -3.34 -10.17
N ASP A 36 -11.22 -3.72 -9.12
CA ASP A 36 -10.24 -4.80 -9.22
C ASP A 36 -10.89 -6.19 -9.27
N LEU A 37 -11.98 -6.40 -8.53
CA LEU A 37 -12.62 -7.72 -8.42
C LEU A 37 -13.57 -8.03 -9.59
N GLU A 38 -14.23 -7.03 -10.18
CA GLU A 38 -15.07 -7.22 -11.38
C GLU A 38 -14.24 -7.65 -12.60
N GLY A 39 -12.97 -7.23 -12.66
CA GLY A 39 -12.07 -7.36 -13.81
C GLY A 39 -11.18 -8.61 -13.84
N SER A 40 -11.51 -9.68 -13.09
CA SER A 40 -10.72 -10.92 -12.91
C SER A 40 -9.60 -10.89 -11.86
N ALA A 41 -9.63 -9.93 -10.93
CA ALA A 41 -8.76 -9.85 -9.74
C ALA A 41 -7.26 -10.05 -10.05
N ALA A 42 -6.77 -9.35 -11.08
CA ALA A 42 -5.38 -9.46 -11.52
C ALA A 42 -4.82 -8.13 -12.00
N SER A 43 -3.60 -7.82 -11.57
CA SER A 43 -2.80 -6.74 -12.12
C SER A 43 -2.30 -7.10 -13.53
N ARG A 44 -1.83 -6.09 -14.24
CA ARG A 44 -1.09 -6.23 -15.49
C ARG A 44 0.29 -5.63 -15.32
N ASP A 45 1.28 -6.28 -15.92
CA ASP A 45 2.60 -5.66 -16.07
C ASP A 45 2.47 -4.41 -16.95
N GLY A 46 2.95 -3.26 -16.47
CA GLY A 46 2.90 -2.01 -17.20
C GLY A 46 3.74 -2.02 -18.48
N LEU A 47 4.84 -2.78 -18.50
CA LEU A 47 5.73 -2.85 -19.66
C LEU A 47 5.18 -3.74 -20.78
N THR A 48 4.72 -4.95 -20.44
CA THR A 48 4.28 -5.93 -21.45
C THR A 48 2.76 -6.05 -21.60
N GLY A 49 1.97 -5.50 -20.66
CA GLY A 49 0.52 -5.71 -20.58
C GLY A 49 0.10 -7.11 -20.14
N THR A 50 1.06 -8.00 -19.87
CA THR A 50 0.84 -9.37 -19.43
C THR A 50 -0.01 -9.40 -18.16
N LYS A 51 -1.05 -10.25 -18.16
CA LYS A 51 -1.86 -10.49 -16.98
C LYS A 51 -1.02 -11.22 -15.92
N LEU A 52 -0.95 -10.65 -14.72
CA LEU A 52 -0.24 -11.23 -13.59
C LEU A 52 -1.14 -12.26 -12.86
N PRO A 53 -0.55 -13.23 -12.13
CA PRO A 53 -1.30 -14.25 -11.37
C PRO A 53 -2.01 -13.75 -10.09
N GLY A 54 -2.17 -12.43 -9.92
CA GLY A 54 -2.83 -11.81 -8.77
C GLY A 54 -2.80 -10.28 -8.82
N LEU A 55 -3.37 -9.65 -7.80
CA LEU A 55 -3.29 -8.20 -7.59
C LEU A 55 -1.94 -7.84 -6.97
N SER A 56 -1.20 -6.95 -7.61
CA SER A 56 -0.01 -6.33 -7.03
C SER A 56 -0.40 -5.54 -5.77
N ALA A 57 0.21 -5.88 -4.63
CA ALA A 57 -0.07 -5.27 -3.35
C ALA A 57 1.15 -5.32 -2.43
N ASN A 58 1.26 -4.35 -1.52
CA ASN A 58 2.35 -4.29 -0.56
C ASN A 58 1.97 -4.99 0.73
N PRO A 59 2.75 -5.98 1.22
CA PRO A 59 2.52 -6.55 2.53
C PRO A 59 2.68 -5.48 3.61
N LEU A 60 1.73 -5.48 4.56
CA LEU A 60 1.82 -4.70 5.79
C LEU A 60 2.37 -5.54 6.95
N VAL A 61 2.53 -6.85 6.76
CA VAL A 61 3.23 -7.74 7.70
C VAL A 61 4.69 -7.35 7.81
N PHE A 62 5.25 -7.47 9.01
CA PHE A 62 6.67 -7.25 9.25
C PHE A 62 7.55 -8.30 8.61
N GLU A 63 8.70 -7.85 8.12
CA GLU A 63 9.83 -8.72 7.84
C GLU A 63 10.65 -8.94 9.12
N GLU A 64 11.32 -10.09 9.23
CA GLU A 64 12.08 -10.47 10.43
C GLU A 64 13.19 -9.46 10.78
N TRP A 65 13.81 -8.83 9.77
CA TRP A 65 14.83 -7.81 9.97
C TRP A 65 14.26 -6.47 10.47
N ALA A 66 12.95 -6.26 10.31
CA ALA A 66 12.23 -5.04 10.65
C ALA A 66 11.47 -5.14 11.98
N LYS A 67 11.53 -6.29 12.66
CA LYS A 67 10.78 -6.54 13.91
C LYS A 67 11.09 -5.58 15.06
N ASP A 68 12.27 -4.98 15.05
CA ASP A 68 12.70 -4.02 16.07
C ASP A 68 12.27 -2.57 15.74
N LEU A 69 11.68 -2.35 14.56
CA LEU A 69 11.11 -1.05 14.20
C LEU A 69 9.74 -0.85 14.85
N PRO A 70 9.39 0.37 15.27
CA PRO A 70 8.02 0.66 15.70
C PRO A 70 7.02 0.32 14.59
N THR A 71 5.93 -0.37 14.92
CA THR A 71 4.87 -0.73 13.96
C THR A 71 4.39 0.46 13.17
N THR A 72 4.15 1.58 13.83
CA THR A 72 3.75 2.82 13.18
C THR A 72 4.70 3.25 12.07
N LEU A 73 6.02 3.12 12.27
CA LEU A 73 7.02 3.46 11.26
C LEU A 73 7.02 2.47 10.10
N TRP A 74 6.89 1.17 10.40
CA TRP A 74 6.78 0.13 9.38
C TRP A 74 5.57 0.37 8.47
N VAL A 75 4.39 0.53 9.06
CA VAL A 75 3.14 0.77 8.33
C VAL A 75 3.22 2.05 7.51
N ALA A 76 3.68 3.15 8.11
CA ALA A 76 3.84 4.42 7.41
C ALA A 76 4.74 4.27 6.18
N ARG A 77 5.87 3.57 6.31
CA ARG A 77 6.78 3.28 5.19
C ARG A 77 6.10 2.50 4.07
N ARG A 78 5.34 1.45 4.39
CA ARG A 78 4.66 0.61 3.40
C ARG A 78 3.53 1.34 2.67
N LEU A 79 2.83 2.26 3.35
CA LEU A 79 1.84 3.14 2.74
C LEU A 79 2.49 4.11 1.75
N CYS A 80 3.63 4.72 2.13
CA CYS A 80 4.35 5.67 1.29
C CYS A 80 5.12 5.02 0.13
N ASP A 81 5.32 3.70 0.13
CA ASP A 81 6.09 3.01 -0.92
C ASP A 81 5.48 3.20 -2.32
N TYR A 82 4.15 3.25 -2.43
CA TYR A 82 3.41 3.39 -3.70
C TYR A 82 2.61 4.68 -3.84
N ILE A 83 2.88 5.70 -3.02
CA ILE A 83 2.16 6.98 -3.10
C ILE A 83 2.33 7.67 -4.46
N HIS A 84 3.40 7.38 -5.18
CA HIS A 84 3.65 7.88 -6.54
C HIS A 84 2.59 7.41 -7.54
N LEU A 85 1.90 6.29 -7.31
CA LEU A 85 0.80 5.83 -8.17
C LEU A 85 -0.39 6.80 -8.18
N ARG A 86 -0.52 7.62 -7.14
CA ARG A 86 -1.47 8.74 -7.09
C ARG A 86 -0.85 10.03 -7.66
N ASP A 87 0.41 10.28 -7.34
CA ASP A 87 1.06 11.58 -7.60
C ASP A 87 1.66 11.72 -9.01
N ASP A 88 1.87 10.62 -9.74
CA ASP A 88 2.30 10.69 -11.15
C ASP A 88 1.16 11.26 -12.00
N ASP A 89 1.44 12.27 -12.83
CA ASP A 89 0.48 12.97 -13.74
C ASP A 89 -0.26 12.06 -14.75
N GLN A 90 -0.01 10.74 -14.69
CA GLN A 90 -0.62 9.67 -15.49
C GLN A 90 -1.62 8.82 -14.66
N GLY A 91 -1.64 8.98 -13.33
CA GLY A 91 -2.55 8.32 -12.43
C GLY A 91 -3.97 8.89 -12.57
N PRO A 92 -5.02 8.06 -12.65
CA PRO A 92 -6.37 8.57 -12.65
C PRO A 92 -6.69 9.14 -11.26
N ALA A 93 -7.46 10.23 -11.18
CA ALA A 93 -7.74 10.99 -9.95
C ALA A 93 -8.52 10.20 -8.86
N ASP A 94 -8.75 8.90 -9.08
CA ASP A 94 -9.56 7.98 -8.30
C ASP A 94 -8.73 6.84 -7.66
N VAL A 95 -7.39 6.92 -7.69
CA VAL A 95 -6.53 5.92 -7.02
C VAL A 95 -6.48 6.19 -5.52
N HIS A 96 -6.97 5.22 -4.74
CA HIS A 96 -6.98 5.26 -3.28
C HIS A 96 -6.40 3.98 -2.68
N PRO A 97 -5.74 4.08 -1.51
CA PRO A 97 -5.26 2.91 -0.79
C PRO A 97 -6.42 2.18 -0.09
N TRP A 98 -6.38 0.86 -0.13
CA TRP A 98 -7.28 -0.02 0.60
C TRP A 98 -6.56 -1.28 1.07
N VAL A 99 -7.09 -1.87 2.13
CA VAL A 99 -6.56 -3.07 2.80
C VAL A 99 -7.25 -4.30 2.27
N LEU A 100 -6.45 -5.34 2.00
CA LEU A 100 -6.94 -6.65 1.60
C LEU A 100 -6.25 -7.79 2.36
N LYS A 101 -6.95 -8.93 2.43
CA LYS A 101 -6.39 -10.25 2.71
C LYS A 101 -6.31 -11.05 1.42
N GLY A 102 -5.49 -12.09 1.44
CA GLY A 102 -5.39 -13.09 0.37
C GLY A 102 -4.12 -13.91 0.50
N GLU A 103 -3.80 -14.66 -0.55
CA GLU A 103 -2.61 -15.50 -0.61
C GLU A 103 -1.61 -14.96 -1.65
N GLU A 104 -0.33 -14.94 -1.31
CA GLU A 104 0.73 -14.63 -2.28
C GLU A 104 0.86 -15.77 -3.29
N SER A 105 0.63 -15.47 -4.57
CA SER A 105 0.73 -16.41 -5.69
C SER A 105 2.02 -16.26 -6.51
N GLY A 106 2.81 -15.22 -6.23
CA GLY A 106 4.07 -14.93 -6.91
C GLY A 106 4.54 -13.49 -6.67
N ARG A 107 5.51 -13.04 -7.49
CA ARG A 107 6.09 -11.70 -7.43
C ARG A 107 5.94 -10.97 -8.75
N GLY A 108 5.60 -9.69 -8.67
CA GLY A 108 5.54 -8.77 -9.80
C GLY A 108 6.93 -8.29 -10.25
N PRO A 109 6.97 -7.46 -11.31
CA PRO A 109 8.21 -6.92 -11.87
C PRO A 109 9.03 -6.09 -10.86
N ASP A 110 8.38 -5.43 -9.91
CA ASP A 110 9.02 -4.65 -8.85
C ASP A 110 9.31 -5.49 -7.60
N ASN A 111 9.22 -6.81 -7.74
CA ASN A 111 9.33 -7.81 -6.68
C ASN A 111 8.27 -7.64 -5.57
N GLU A 112 7.11 -7.10 -5.89
CA GLU A 112 5.99 -6.98 -4.98
C GLU A 112 5.10 -8.23 -4.99
N PRO A 113 4.50 -8.64 -3.85
CA PRO A 113 3.59 -9.76 -3.83
C PRO A 113 2.39 -9.59 -4.78
N LEU A 114 2.08 -10.68 -5.47
CA LEU A 114 0.86 -10.82 -6.25
C LEU A 114 -0.13 -11.62 -5.43
N VAL A 115 -1.24 -11.00 -5.05
CA VAL A 115 -2.21 -11.57 -4.12
C VAL A 115 -3.41 -12.11 -4.87
N ARG A 116 -3.76 -13.38 -4.62
CA ARG A 116 -4.99 -14.04 -5.11
C ARG A 116 -5.97 -14.26 -3.95
N ASP A 117 -7.17 -14.75 -4.29
CA ASP A 117 -8.23 -15.05 -3.33
C ASP A 117 -8.55 -13.84 -2.42
N VAL A 118 -8.65 -12.69 -3.07
CA VAL A 118 -8.66 -11.38 -2.42
C VAL A 118 -9.96 -11.12 -1.68
N GLU A 119 -9.84 -10.79 -0.40
CA GLU A 119 -10.93 -10.32 0.45
C GLU A 119 -10.66 -8.86 0.86
N PRO A 120 -11.48 -7.89 0.41
CA PRO A 120 -11.37 -6.51 0.85
C PRO A 120 -11.69 -6.36 2.34
N VAL A 121 -10.88 -5.58 3.07
CA VAL A 121 -11.00 -5.39 4.52
C VAL A 121 -11.46 -3.98 4.87
N ALA A 122 -10.81 -2.96 4.33
CA ALA A 122 -11.07 -1.56 4.68
C ALA A 122 -10.54 -0.60 3.63
N TRP A 123 -11.17 0.57 3.53
CA TRP A 123 -10.57 1.74 2.88
C TRP A 123 -9.59 2.45 3.82
N ILE A 124 -8.65 3.19 3.24
CA ILE A 124 -7.73 4.05 3.99
C ILE A 124 -8.00 5.50 3.57
N ALA A 125 -8.38 6.34 4.53
CA ALA A 125 -8.62 7.76 4.28
C ALA A 125 -7.32 8.52 4.02
N GLU A 126 -7.44 9.65 3.31
CA GLU A 126 -6.32 10.55 3.04
C GLU A 126 -5.64 11.07 4.32
N SER A 127 -6.38 11.23 5.42
CA SER A 127 -5.82 11.61 6.72
C SER A 127 -4.77 10.62 7.23
N VAL A 128 -4.96 9.32 6.97
CA VAL A 128 -4.00 8.27 7.32
C VAL A 128 -2.72 8.40 6.49
N ILE A 129 -2.86 8.77 5.22
CA ILE A 129 -1.72 9.00 4.34
C ILE A 129 -0.93 10.20 4.85
N ALA A 130 -1.59 11.32 5.16
CA ALA A 130 -0.92 12.48 5.77
C ALA A 130 -0.17 12.12 7.08
N GLU A 131 -0.79 11.34 7.96
CA GLU A 131 -0.11 10.84 9.18
C GLU A 131 1.12 9.97 8.86
N ALA A 132 1.02 9.09 7.86
CA ALA A 132 2.14 8.26 7.41
C ALA A 132 3.28 9.10 6.83
N GLU A 133 2.95 10.11 6.01
CA GLU A 133 3.94 11.04 5.46
C GLU A 133 4.71 11.77 6.57
N ASP A 134 4.02 12.24 7.61
CA ASP A 134 4.63 12.90 8.77
C ASP A 134 5.58 11.97 9.54
N VAL A 135 5.20 10.71 9.74
CA VAL A 135 6.04 9.71 10.42
C VAL A 135 7.32 9.43 9.62
N VAL A 136 7.18 9.33 8.30
CA VAL A 136 8.28 9.10 7.36
C VAL A 136 9.21 10.30 7.26
N ALA A 137 8.68 11.52 7.14
CA ALA A 137 9.47 12.75 7.00
C ALA A 137 10.36 13.03 8.24
N ARG A 138 10.02 12.49 9.41
CA ARG A 138 10.83 12.59 10.62
C ARG A 138 12.07 11.69 10.61
N GLN A 139 12.14 10.73 9.69
CA GLN A 139 13.29 9.84 9.57
C GLN A 139 14.47 10.56 8.92
N ARG A 140 15.66 10.30 9.45
CA ARG A 140 16.90 10.93 8.96
C ARG A 140 17.63 10.08 7.91
N GLY A 141 17.23 8.83 7.70
CA GLY A 141 17.88 7.95 6.71
C GLY A 141 17.67 8.43 5.28
N GLU A 142 18.55 7.99 4.37
CA GLU A 142 18.25 8.11 2.93
C GLU A 142 17.15 7.13 2.58
N TRP A 143 16.08 7.65 1.98
CA TRP A 143 15.07 6.82 1.35
C TRP A 143 15.67 6.35 0.02
N GLY A 144 15.87 5.03 -0.15
CA GLY A 144 16.64 4.44 -1.25
C GLY A 144 16.19 4.81 -2.69
N PRO A 145 16.71 4.15 -3.74
CA PRO A 145 16.72 4.66 -5.12
C PRO A 145 15.37 4.81 -5.82
N LEU A 146 14.27 4.43 -5.17
CA LEU A 146 12.91 4.53 -5.70
C LEU A 146 12.45 6.00 -5.70
N HIS A 147 12.18 6.55 -6.90
CA HIS A 147 11.64 7.90 -7.08
C HIS A 147 10.33 8.06 -6.30
N ARG A 148 10.33 8.98 -5.34
CA ARG A 148 9.16 9.37 -4.54
C ARG A 148 9.08 10.88 -4.45
N PRO A 149 7.91 11.45 -4.10
CA PRO A 149 7.73 12.89 -4.01
C PRO A 149 8.85 13.58 -3.23
N ALA A 150 9.33 14.71 -3.76
CA ALA A 150 10.48 15.44 -3.20
C ALA A 150 10.31 15.83 -1.72
N ARG A 151 9.06 15.90 -1.22
CA ARG A 151 8.71 16.15 0.18
C ARG A 151 9.26 15.14 1.19
N PHE A 152 9.76 13.98 0.74
CA PHE A 152 10.42 12.97 1.58
C PHE A 152 11.95 12.99 1.54
N GLY A 153 12.54 13.73 0.60
CA GLY A 153 14.00 13.91 0.51
C GLY A 153 14.45 15.03 1.45
N ARG A 154 15.60 14.88 2.11
CA ARG A 154 16.11 15.92 3.01
C ARG A 154 16.13 17.29 2.36
N GLY A 155 15.74 18.27 3.17
CA GLY A 155 15.78 19.69 2.91
C GLY A 155 17.13 20.24 2.45
N GLU A 156 16.98 21.41 1.87
CA GLU A 156 17.97 22.36 1.37
C GLU A 156 19.39 22.12 1.89
N LYS A 157 20.30 21.82 0.96
CA LYS A 157 21.70 22.17 1.14
C LYS A 157 21.79 23.69 1.01
N GLY A 158 22.26 24.34 2.08
CA GLY A 158 22.76 25.71 2.01
C GLY A 158 23.94 25.87 1.07
#